data_AF-A0A8J8FDN7-F1
#
_entry.id   AF-A0A8J8FDN7-F1
#
_cell.length_a   1.000
_cell.length_b   1.000
_cell.length_c   1.000
_cell.angle_alpha   90.00
_cell.angle_beta   90.00
_cell.angle_gamma   90.00
#
_symmetry.space_group_name_H-M   'P 1'
#
loop_
_entity.id
_entity.type
_entity.pdbx_description
1 polymer ?
#
loop_
_entity_poly.entity_id
_entity_poly.type
_entity_poly.pdbx_seq_one_letter_code
_entity_poly.pdbx_strand_id
1 'polypeptide(L)'
;MLRAIEKLSASGIELLVQTVYIPGIVDEKEIEQIAKFLASLNKNIRYRINPFSPAFAHERVTTRMPTIEEMERAYEIASGHLHNVIISRSCYREYPTPPSQKTWVTVYPDLSFKRRSMEDQNKERISWVSQSQSRSAEEILRDKAVEKGMIREIEEGRLKRASSRSTL
;
A
#
# COMPACT_ATOMS: atom_id res chain seq x y z
N MET A 1 -3.31 -17.24 -2.26
CA MET A 1 -3.45 -16.13 -1.29
C MET A 1 -4.17 -16.57 -0.02
N LEU A 2 -5.47 -16.86 -0.02
CA LEU A 2 -6.22 -17.22 1.21
C LEU A 2 -5.63 -18.44 1.96
N ARG A 3 -5.28 -19.52 1.23
CA ARG A 3 -4.58 -20.70 1.79
C ARG A 3 -3.23 -20.38 2.45
N ALA A 4 -2.55 -19.32 2.00
CA ALA A 4 -1.30 -18.91 2.62
C ALA A 4 -1.55 -18.23 3.98
N ILE A 5 -2.61 -17.43 4.09
CA ILE A 5 -3.04 -16.81 5.35
C ILE A 5 -3.43 -17.90 6.35
N GLU A 6 -4.21 -18.90 5.93
CA GLU A 6 -4.56 -20.07 6.74
C GLU A 6 -3.31 -20.78 7.30
N LYS A 7 -2.36 -21.12 6.43
CA LYS A 7 -1.13 -21.82 6.82
C LYS A 7 -0.24 -20.97 7.75
N LEU A 8 -0.09 -19.69 7.48
CA LEU A 8 0.74 -18.79 8.31
C LEU A 8 0.09 -18.50 9.66
N SER A 9 -1.25 -18.44 9.72
CA SER A 9 -1.98 -18.29 10.97
C SER A 9 -1.81 -19.53 11.85
N ALA A 10 -1.83 -20.72 11.24
CA ALA A 10 -1.62 -21.98 11.94
C ALA A 10 -0.18 -22.16 12.44
N SER A 11 0.81 -21.51 11.83
CA SER A 11 2.23 -21.65 12.22
C SER A 11 2.64 -20.79 13.42
N GLY A 12 1.71 -20.03 14.03
CA GLY A 12 1.99 -19.18 15.19
C GLY A 12 2.78 -17.89 14.88
N ILE A 13 2.91 -17.52 13.60
CA ILE A 13 3.56 -16.26 13.19
C ILE A 13 2.57 -15.12 13.42
N GLU A 14 3.05 -14.00 13.96
CA GLU A 14 2.22 -12.81 14.11
C GLU A 14 1.89 -12.21 12.73
N LEU A 15 0.60 -12.26 12.36
CA LEU A 15 0.12 -11.78 11.07
C LEU A 15 -0.43 -10.35 11.15
N LEU A 16 0.01 -9.52 10.21
CA LEU A 16 -0.58 -8.23 9.90
C LEU A 16 -1.12 -8.28 8.48
N VAL A 17 -2.44 -8.26 8.34
CA VAL A 17 -3.12 -8.19 7.04
C VAL A 17 -3.41 -6.73 6.73
N GLN A 18 -3.10 -6.29 5.52
CA GLN A 18 -3.33 -4.91 5.08
C GLN A 18 -4.20 -4.88 3.83
N THR A 19 -5.19 -4.00 3.82
CA THR A 19 -6.05 -3.74 2.67
C THR A 19 -6.07 -2.24 2.38
N VAL A 20 -6.18 -1.88 1.11
CA VAL A 20 -6.42 -0.49 0.69
C VAL A 20 -7.91 -0.33 0.41
N TYR A 21 -8.55 0.61 1.09
CA TYR A 21 -9.95 0.99 0.84
C TYR A 21 -10.01 1.83 -0.44
N ILE A 22 -10.69 1.30 -1.46
CA ILE A 22 -10.82 1.92 -2.77
C ILE A 22 -12.31 2.13 -3.04
N PRO A 23 -12.81 3.38 -3.02
CA PRO A 23 -14.24 3.64 -3.19
C PRO A 23 -14.80 2.99 -4.46
N GLY A 24 -15.85 2.18 -4.30
CA GLY A 24 -16.53 1.47 -5.38
C GLY A 24 -15.84 0.19 -5.88
N ILE A 25 -14.71 -0.21 -5.29
CA ILE A 25 -14.00 -1.46 -5.64
C ILE A 25 -13.74 -2.28 -4.38
N VAL A 26 -13.08 -1.70 -3.39
CA VAL A 26 -12.85 -2.28 -2.07
C VAL A 26 -13.50 -1.36 -1.06
N ASP A 27 -14.81 -1.52 -0.91
CA ASP A 27 -15.65 -0.73 -0.03
C ASP A 27 -16.04 -1.50 1.24
N GLU A 28 -16.94 -0.93 2.03
CA GLU A 28 -17.45 -1.49 3.28
C GLU A 28 -17.87 -2.98 3.17
N LYS A 29 -18.46 -3.40 2.04
CA LYS A 29 -18.91 -4.79 1.86
C LYS A 29 -17.75 -5.75 1.74
N GLU A 30 -16.73 -5.37 0.96
CA GLU A 30 -15.54 -6.20 0.78
C GLU A 30 -14.73 -6.26 2.08
N ILE A 31 -14.60 -5.14 2.78
CA ILE A 31 -13.96 -5.07 4.09
C ILE A 31 -14.65 -6.00 5.10
N GLU A 32 -15.98 -6.03 5.12
CA GLU A 32 -16.73 -6.96 5.99
C GLU A 32 -16.42 -8.42 5.67
N GLN A 33 -16.40 -8.78 4.39
CA GLN A 33 -16.10 -10.16 3.96
C GLN A 33 -14.68 -10.58 4.35
N ILE A 34 -13.70 -9.68 4.16
CA ILE A 34 -12.32 -9.91 4.59
C ILE A 34 -12.26 -10.09 6.11
N ALA A 35 -12.92 -9.21 6.88
CA ALA A 35 -12.92 -9.27 8.33
C ALA A 35 -13.57 -10.57 8.84
N LYS A 36 -14.69 -11.02 8.25
CA LYS A 36 -15.32 -12.31 8.56
C LYS A 36 -14.40 -13.49 8.25
N PHE A 37 -13.71 -13.46 7.11
CA PHE A 37 -12.74 -14.50 6.76
C PHE A 37 -11.60 -14.55 7.78
N LEU A 38 -10.96 -13.42 8.10
CA LEU A 38 -9.88 -13.37 9.08
C LEU A 38 -10.34 -13.80 10.48
N ALA A 39 -11.53 -13.38 10.89
CA ALA A 39 -12.12 -13.76 12.18
C ALA A 39 -12.40 -15.27 12.27
N SER A 40 -12.71 -15.92 11.15
CA SER A 40 -12.90 -17.37 11.08
C SER A 40 -11.59 -18.15 11.31
N LEU A 41 -10.43 -17.53 11.02
CA LEU A 41 -9.11 -18.10 11.27
C LEU A 41 -8.63 -17.80 12.69
N ASN A 42 -8.60 -16.53 13.06
CA ASN A 42 -8.19 -16.05 14.37
C ASN A 42 -8.62 -14.59 14.56
N LYS A 43 -9.49 -14.33 15.54
CA LYS A 43 -10.01 -12.98 15.86
C LYS A 43 -8.95 -11.97 16.31
N ASN A 44 -7.77 -12.44 16.71
CA ASN A 44 -6.66 -11.61 17.16
C ASN A 44 -5.72 -11.16 16.03
N ILE A 45 -5.94 -11.60 14.78
CA ILE A 45 -5.14 -11.13 13.63
C ILE A 45 -5.24 -9.62 13.53
N ARG A 46 -4.10 -8.95 13.37
CA ARG A 46 -4.07 -7.50 13.15
C ARG A 46 -4.52 -7.20 11.73
N TYR A 47 -5.51 -6.32 11.59
CA TYR A 47 -6.05 -5.94 10.30
C TYR A 47 -5.96 -4.43 10.11
N ARG A 48 -5.21 -3.99 9.09
CA ARG A 48 -5.01 -2.57 8.78
C ARG A 48 -5.70 -2.17 7.49
N ILE A 49 -6.51 -1.13 7.55
CA ILE A 49 -7.21 -0.55 6.41
C ILE A 49 -6.58 0.81 6.09
N ASN A 50 -6.02 0.94 4.89
CA ASN A 50 -5.36 2.15 4.42
C ASN A 50 -6.23 2.86 3.38
N PRO A 51 -6.34 4.20 3.40
CA PRO A 51 -7.10 4.92 2.38
C PRO A 51 -6.39 4.89 1.02
N PHE A 52 -7.14 4.70 -0.06
CA PHE A 52 -6.63 4.87 -1.42
C PHE A 52 -6.31 6.34 -1.71
N SER A 53 -5.20 6.59 -2.40
CA SER A 53 -4.83 7.92 -2.90
C SER A 53 -4.69 7.88 -4.42
N PRO A 54 -5.62 8.50 -5.17
CA PRO A 54 -5.55 8.60 -6.62
C PRO A 54 -4.27 9.28 -7.13
N ALA A 55 -3.66 10.16 -6.31
CA ALA A 55 -2.44 10.89 -6.68
C ALA A 55 -1.24 9.97 -6.97
N PHE A 56 -1.25 8.75 -6.44
CA PHE A 56 -0.20 7.75 -6.67
C PHE A 56 -0.62 6.63 -7.62
N ALA A 57 -1.84 6.69 -8.18
CA ALA A 57 -2.34 5.70 -9.12
C ALA A 57 -1.97 6.11 -10.55
N HIS A 58 -1.26 5.23 -11.26
CA HIS A 58 -0.91 5.46 -12.67
C HIS A 58 -2.11 5.30 -13.61
N GLU A 59 -3.08 4.48 -13.23
CA GLU A 59 -4.34 4.27 -13.94
C GLU A 59 -5.49 4.95 -13.20
N ARG A 60 -6.49 5.41 -13.95
CA ARG A 60 -7.73 5.96 -13.36
C ARG A 60 -8.58 4.83 -12.79
N VAL A 61 -8.19 4.37 -11.61
CA VAL A 61 -8.93 3.35 -10.83
C VAL A 61 -10.18 3.99 -10.22
N THR A 62 -10.00 5.09 -9.52
CA THR A 62 -11.07 5.98 -9.05
C THR A 62 -10.56 7.42 -9.06
N THR A 63 -11.47 8.38 -9.20
CA THR A 63 -11.12 9.81 -9.20
C THR A 63 -11.00 10.42 -7.81
N ARG A 64 -11.37 9.71 -6.73
CA ARG A 64 -11.47 10.28 -5.38
C ARG A 64 -10.81 9.43 -4.30
N MET A 65 -10.36 10.11 -3.26
CA MET A 65 -10.01 9.48 -1.99
C MET A 65 -11.28 9.04 -1.24
N PRO A 66 -11.18 8.02 -0.37
CA PRO A 66 -12.22 7.77 0.61
C PRO A 66 -12.36 8.95 1.57
N THR A 67 -13.59 9.20 1.98
CA THR A 67 -13.94 10.16 3.02
C THR A 67 -13.58 9.63 4.39
N ILE A 68 -13.51 10.51 5.39
CA ILE A 68 -13.22 10.09 6.77
C ILE A 68 -14.34 9.18 7.27
N GLU A 69 -15.58 9.49 6.93
CA GLU A 69 -16.77 8.74 7.34
C GLU A 69 -16.79 7.34 6.72
N GLU A 70 -16.36 7.18 5.46
CA GLU A 70 -16.19 5.85 4.84
C GLU A 70 -15.13 5.02 5.56
N MET A 71 -14.01 5.64 5.95
CA MET A 71 -12.95 4.95 6.69
C MET A 71 -13.41 4.55 8.09
N GLU A 72 -14.16 5.42 8.79
CA GLU A 72 -14.72 5.14 10.11
C GLU A 72 -15.75 4.02 10.06
N ARG A 73 -16.66 4.02 9.08
CA ARG A 73 -17.60 2.91 8.89
C ARG A 73 -16.90 1.60 8.57
N ALA A 74 -15.87 1.63 7.72
CA ALA A 74 -15.06 0.45 7.43
C ALA A 74 -14.37 -0.10 8.70
N TYR A 75 -13.88 0.79 9.57
CA TYR A 75 -13.33 0.41 10.87
C TYR A 75 -14.37 -0.24 11.78
N GLU A 76 -15.55 0.36 11.93
CA GLU A 76 -16.61 -0.15 12.79
C GLU A 76 -17.07 -1.55 12.36
N ILE A 77 -17.30 -1.73 11.06
CA ILE A 77 -17.68 -3.01 10.46
C ILE A 77 -16.63 -4.08 10.74
N ALA A 78 -15.35 -3.78 10.46
CA ALA A 78 -14.27 -4.74 10.69
C ALA A 78 -14.08 -5.05 12.18
N SER A 79 -14.21 -4.04 13.06
CA SER A 79 -14.06 -4.18 14.52
C SER A 79 -15.19 -4.99 15.15
N GLY A 80 -16.35 -5.08 14.50
CA GLY A 80 -17.41 -6.01 14.87
C GLY A 80 -17.02 -7.49 14.75
N HIS A 81 -15.96 -7.80 13.99
CA HIS A 81 -15.51 -9.17 13.73
C HIS A 81 -14.11 -9.49 14.30
N LEU A 82 -13.21 -8.51 14.35
CA LEU A 82 -11.81 -8.65 14.75
C LEU A 82 -11.48 -7.73 15.93
N HIS A 83 -10.57 -8.17 16.82
CA HIS A 83 -10.20 -7.37 17.99
C HIS A 83 -9.16 -6.28 17.67
N ASN A 84 -8.32 -6.50 16.66
CA ASN A 84 -7.13 -5.67 16.40
C ASN A 84 -7.20 -4.98 15.03
N VAL A 85 -8.23 -4.16 14.83
CA VAL A 85 -8.41 -3.38 13.60
C VAL A 85 -7.74 -2.01 13.72
N ILE A 86 -7.12 -1.54 12.64
CA ILE A 86 -6.40 -0.27 12.55
C ILE A 86 -6.82 0.42 11.26
N ILE A 87 -7.30 1.67 11.33
CA ILE A 87 -7.41 2.54 10.15
C ILE A 87 -6.25 3.52 10.13
N SER A 88 -5.62 3.70 8.97
CA SER A 88 -4.62 4.74 8.80
C SER A 88 -5.34 6.08 8.59
N ARG A 89 -5.17 7.04 9.50
CA ARG A 89 -5.76 8.40 9.36
C ARG A 89 -4.99 9.23 8.33
N SER A 90 -3.81 8.79 7.94
CA SER A 90 -3.05 9.37 6.85
C SER A 90 -2.22 8.30 6.15
N CYS A 91 -1.93 8.51 4.87
CA CYS A 91 -0.78 7.90 4.20
C CYS A 91 0.57 8.38 4.78
N TYR A 92 0.54 9.11 5.90
CA TYR A 92 1.67 9.73 6.56
C TYR A 92 2.02 8.97 7.84
N ARG A 93 2.92 7.99 7.70
CA ARG A 93 3.89 7.57 8.73
C ARG A 93 3.38 7.62 10.18
N GLU A 94 2.40 6.79 10.49
CA GLU A 94 2.16 6.41 11.88
C GLU A 94 3.17 5.30 12.24
N TYR A 95 3.99 5.54 13.27
CA TYR A 95 5.16 4.79 13.79
C TYR A 95 6.54 5.19 13.23
N PRO A 96 7.63 5.09 14.03
CA PRO A 96 8.98 5.07 13.49
C PRO A 96 8.99 4.01 12.39
N THR A 97 9.26 4.45 11.16
CA THR A 97 9.21 3.56 10.01
C THR A 97 10.18 2.43 10.32
N PRO A 98 9.70 1.16 10.39
CA PRO A 98 10.62 0.06 10.53
C PRO A 98 11.72 0.22 9.48
N PRO A 99 13.00 -0.06 9.83
CA PRO A 99 14.11 0.15 8.92
C PRO A 99 13.73 -0.43 7.56
N SER A 100 13.95 0.34 6.49
CA SER A 100 13.46 0.04 5.15
C SER A 100 13.70 -1.44 4.85
N GLN A 101 12.63 -2.22 4.74
CA GLN A 101 12.78 -3.64 4.47
C GLN A 101 13.43 -3.79 3.11
N LYS A 102 14.70 -4.25 3.09
CA LYS A 102 15.46 -4.40 1.85
C LYS A 102 14.85 -5.46 0.94
N THR A 103 14.13 -6.41 1.54
CA THR A 103 13.46 -7.49 0.83
C THR A 103 12.15 -7.90 1.48
N TRP A 104 11.19 -8.36 0.68
CA TRP A 104 9.95 -9.02 1.12
C TRP A 104 9.78 -10.36 0.42
N VAL A 105 8.91 -11.23 0.94
CA VAL A 105 8.56 -12.50 0.30
C VAL A 105 7.22 -12.32 -0.42
N THR A 106 7.21 -12.52 -1.73
CA THR A 106 5.99 -12.56 -2.54
C THR A 106 5.53 -14.02 -2.62
N VAL A 107 4.29 -14.30 -2.22
CA VAL A 107 3.69 -15.64 -2.29
C VAL A 107 2.65 -15.65 -3.40
N TYR A 108 2.76 -16.60 -4.32
CA TYR A 108 1.87 -16.73 -5.48
C TYR A 108 0.67 -17.64 -5.19
N PRO A 109 -0.36 -17.66 -6.06
CA PRO A 109 -1.54 -18.51 -5.90
C PRO A 109 -1.23 -20.01 -5.80
N ASP A 110 -0.16 -20.47 -6.45
CA ASP A 110 0.36 -21.85 -6.42
C ASP A 110 1.17 -22.18 -5.16
N LEU A 111 1.26 -21.25 -4.20
CA LEU A 111 2.06 -21.33 -2.97
C LEU A 111 3.58 -21.30 -3.19
N SER A 112 4.06 -21.08 -4.42
CA SER A 112 5.45 -20.73 -4.64
C SER A 112 5.73 -19.36 -4.02
N PHE A 113 6.97 -19.13 -3.58
CA PHE A 113 7.36 -17.86 -3.01
C PHE A 113 8.69 -17.38 -3.59
N LYS A 114 8.80 -16.07 -3.79
CA LYS A 114 10.03 -15.41 -4.26
C LYS A 114 10.39 -14.30 -3.29
N ARG A 115 11.61 -14.33 -2.77
CA ARG A 115 12.17 -13.18 -2.05
C ARG A 115 12.50 -12.10 -3.07
N ARG A 116 12.05 -10.86 -2.83
CA ARG A 116 12.19 -9.73 -3.74
C ARG A 116 12.78 -8.53 -3.05
N SER A 117 13.48 -7.71 -3.81
CA SER A 117 13.91 -6.36 -3.45
C SER A 117 13.12 -5.30 -4.22
N MET A 118 13.30 -4.03 -3.83
CA MET A 118 12.81 -2.87 -4.60
C MET A 118 13.33 -2.85 -6.05
N GLU A 119 14.55 -3.35 -6.28
CA GLU A 119 15.14 -3.39 -7.62
C GLU A 119 14.44 -4.42 -8.52
N ASP A 120 14.16 -5.61 -7.98
CA ASP A 120 13.45 -6.67 -8.70
C ASP A 120 12.04 -6.22 -9.10
N GLN A 121 11.33 -5.56 -8.18
CA GLN A 121 10.00 -5.01 -8.46
C GLN A 121 10.05 -3.93 -9.54
N ASN A 122 11.06 -3.06 -9.50
CA ASN A 122 11.20 -1.99 -10.48
C ASN A 122 11.47 -2.55 -11.89
N LYS A 123 12.33 -3.57 -12.02
CA LYS A 123 12.63 -4.23 -13.30
C LYS A 123 11.40 -4.90 -13.89
N GLU A 124 10.68 -5.70 -13.09
CA GLU A 124 9.45 -6.38 -13.53
C GLU A 124 8.36 -5.37 -13.92
N ARG A 125 8.21 -4.29 -13.16
CA ARG A 125 7.28 -3.20 -13.49
C ARG A 125 7.63 -2.53 -14.81
N ILE A 126 8.90 -2.22 -15.07
CA ILE A 126 9.33 -1.62 -16.35
C ILE A 126 9.05 -2.59 -17.51
N SER A 127 9.36 -3.87 -17.35
CA SER A 127 9.06 -4.91 -18.34
C SER A 127 7.56 -4.94 -18.66
N TRP A 128 6.70 -4.99 -17.64
CA TRP A 128 5.24 -5.02 -17.82
C TRP A 128 4.70 -3.76 -18.51
N VAL A 129 5.16 -2.56 -18.13
CA VAL A 129 4.74 -1.31 -18.78
C VAL A 129 5.21 -1.26 -20.23
N SER A 130 6.42 -1.72 -20.53
CA SER A 130 6.93 -1.74 -21.90
C SER A 130 6.11 -2.66 -22.81
N GLN A 131 5.65 -3.79 -22.28
CA GLN A 131 4.81 -4.74 -23.00
C GLN A 131 3.36 -4.25 -23.17
N SER A 132 2.81 -3.58 -22.16
CA SER A 132 1.40 -3.15 -22.14
C SER A 132 1.12 -1.82 -22.83
N GLN A 133 2.08 -0.88 -22.83
CA GLN A 133 1.91 0.46 -23.40
C GLN A 133 2.67 0.67 -24.73
N SER A 134 3.32 -0.36 -25.27
CA SER A 134 4.17 -0.27 -26.47
C SER A 134 5.26 0.81 -26.38
N ARG A 135 5.69 1.16 -25.17
CA ARG A 135 6.76 2.14 -24.90
C ARG A 135 8.07 1.41 -24.61
N SER A 136 9.20 1.95 -25.05
CA SER A 136 10.49 1.32 -24.76
C SER A 136 10.87 1.48 -23.28
N ALA A 137 11.62 0.50 -22.74
CA ALA A 137 12.09 0.57 -21.36
C ALA A 137 12.96 1.83 -21.12
N GLU A 138 13.71 2.27 -22.13
CA GLU A 138 14.52 3.48 -22.08
C GLU A 138 13.68 4.76 -21.98
N GLU A 139 12.54 4.84 -22.65
CA GLU A 139 11.61 5.98 -22.53
C GLU A 139 11.03 6.09 -21.12
N ILE A 140 10.58 4.97 -20.55
CA ILE A 140 10.00 4.94 -19.19
C ILE A 140 11.03 5.36 -18.15
N LEU A 141 12.30 4.95 -18.33
CA LEU A 141 13.40 5.34 -17.45
C LEU A 141 13.76 6.82 -17.59
N ARG A 142 13.73 7.37 -18.81
CA ARG A 142 13.96 8.80 -19.07
C ARG A 142 12.88 9.67 -18.42
N ASP A 143 11.60 9.33 -18.59
CA ASP A 143 10.49 10.06 -17.97
C ASP A 143 10.62 10.09 -16.44
N LYS A 144 10.96 8.94 -15.84
CA LYS A 144 11.22 8.85 -14.40
C LYS A 144 12.41 9.67 -13.94
N ALA A 145 13.47 9.75 -14.75
CA ALA A 145 14.63 10.57 -14.41
C ALA A 145 14.29 12.07 -14.44
N VAL A 146 13.50 12.50 -15.42
CA VAL A 146 12.99 13.88 -15.51
C VAL A 146 12.09 14.20 -14.32
N GLU A 147 11.13 13.34 -14.00
CA GLU A 147 10.24 13.50 -12.85
C GLU A 147 11.02 13.58 -11.52
N LYS A 148 12.01 12.69 -11.34
CA LYS A 148 12.87 12.69 -10.15
C LYS A 148 13.75 13.93 -10.04
N GLY A 149 14.24 14.45 -11.17
CA GLY A 149 14.98 15.72 -11.23
C GLY A 149 14.10 16.91 -10.81
N MET A 150 12.87 16.96 -11.34
CA MET A 150 11.91 18.01 -11.03
C MET A 150 11.51 18.01 -9.54
N ILE A 151 11.31 16.83 -8.94
CA ILE A 151 11.04 16.68 -7.50
C ILE A 151 12.22 17.21 -6.67
N ARG A 152 13.46 16.88 -7.07
CA ARG A 152 14.66 17.33 -6.36
C ARG A 152 14.82 18.85 -6.38
N GLU A 153 14.55 19.50 -7.51
CA GLU A 153 14.57 20.97 -7.61
C GLU A 153 13.49 21.62 -6.72
N ILE A 154 12.29 21.02 -6.65
CA ILE A 154 11.21 21.49 -5.78
C ILE A 154 11.61 21.38 -4.30
N GLU A 155 12.20 20.26 -3.89
CA GLU A 155 12.69 20.04 -2.52
C GLU A 155 13.81 21.02 -2.15
N GLU A 156 14.80 21.20 -3.02
CA GLU A 156 15.90 22.16 -2.82
C GLU A 156 15.39 23.61 -2.73
N GLY A 157 14.42 23.98 -3.58
CA GLY A 157 13.75 25.29 -3.51
C GLY A 157 12.90 25.49 -2.25
N ARG A 158 12.32 24.42 -1.70
CA ARG A 158 11.57 24.46 -0.44
C ARG A 158 12.50 24.59 0.77
N LEU A 159 13.67 23.94 0.74
CA LEU A 159 14.71 24.03 1.77
C LEU A 159 15.31 25.44 1.86
N LYS A 160 15.61 26.07 0.71
CA LYS A 160 16.10 27.46 0.66
C LYS A 160 15.11 28.44 1.26
N ARG A 161 13.81 28.31 0.94
CA ARG A 161 12.73 29.15 1.50
C ARG A 161 12.52 28.95 3.00
N ALA A 162 12.74 27.74 3.52
CA ALA A 162 12.67 27.46 4.96
C ALA A 162 13.87 28.07 5.71
N SER A 163 15.07 28.01 5.14
CA SER A 163 16.27 28.62 5.72
C SER A 163 16.19 30.15 5.79
N SER A 164 15.55 30.81 4.81
CA SER A 164 15.33 32.26 4.83
C SER A 164 14.27 32.74 5.84
N ARG A 165 13.43 31.85 6.37
CA ARG A 165 12.42 32.18 7.41
C ARG A 165 12.92 31.96 8.84
N SER A 166 14.07 31.30 9.02
CA SER A 166 14.66 31.01 10.34
C SER A 166 15.66 32.07 10.82
N THR A 167 15.92 33.10 10.02
CA THR A 167 16.89 34.18 10.28
C THR A 167 16.24 35.55 10.53
N LEU A 168 14.94 35.57 10.86
CA LEU A 168 14.21 36.76 11.32
C LEU A 168 13.74 36.59 12.77
#